data_AF-A0A820KFE8-F1
#
_entry.id   AF-A0A820KFE8-F1
#
_cell.length_a   1.000
_cell.length_b   1.000
_cell.length_c   1.000
_cell.angle_alpha   90.00
_cell.angle_beta   90.00
_cell.angle_gamma   90.00
#
_symmetry.space_group_name_H-M   'P 1'
#
loop_
_entity.id
_entity.type
_entity.pdbx_description
1 polymer ?
#
loop_
_entity_poly.entity_id
_entity_poly.type
_entity_poly.pdbx_seq_one_letter_code
_entity_poly.pdbx_strand_id
1 'polypeptide(L)'
;ISLKTKCTETRDGQYSGGTEKTLENIATVQDCMTSCDNLNICFGYLYSPDETKCYLQNNVNEFIAGDGFKAGSCMAPQKRVRLADPIKIFREDSLDGHNQKRKDHCVSALTLYPGLNKV
;
A
#
# COMPACT_ATOMS: atom_id res chain seq x y z
N ILE A 1 4.14 -5.05 -5.28
CA ILE A 1 2.71 -4.68 -5.32
C ILE A 1 2.51 -3.59 -4.30
N SER A 2 2.07 -2.40 -4.72
CA SER A 2 1.70 -1.31 -3.83
C SER A 2 0.34 -1.63 -3.21
N LEU A 3 0.25 -1.66 -1.88
CA LEU A 3 -1.00 -1.98 -1.18
C LEU A 3 -1.73 -0.68 -0.82
N LYS A 4 -2.90 -0.49 -1.44
CA LYS A 4 -3.84 0.55 -1.03
C LYS A 4 -4.36 0.23 0.37
N THR A 5 -4.45 1.25 1.20
CA THR A 5 -5.15 1.25 2.49
C THR A 5 -6.11 2.44 2.53
N LYS A 6 -6.92 2.54 3.59
CA LYS A 6 -7.68 3.76 3.84
C LYS A 6 -6.74 4.93 4.13
N CYS A 7 -7.08 6.09 3.59
CA CYS A 7 -6.41 7.32 3.95
C CYS A 7 -6.72 7.65 5.42
N THR A 8 -5.71 7.96 6.22
CA THR A 8 -5.89 8.22 7.66
C THR A 8 -5.31 9.55 8.12
N GLU A 9 -4.54 10.22 7.26
CA GLU A 9 -3.86 11.46 7.58
C GLU A 9 -4.01 12.48 6.45
N THR A 10 -4.16 13.74 6.84
CA THR A 10 -4.11 14.90 5.95
C THR A 10 -2.99 15.81 6.43
N ARG A 11 -2.20 16.35 5.50
CA ARG A 11 -1.10 17.28 5.77
C ARG A 11 -1.18 18.48 4.83
N ASP A 12 -0.75 19.65 5.30
CA ASP A 12 -0.59 20.84 4.46
C ASP A 12 0.63 20.67 3.56
N GLY A 13 0.37 20.62 2.25
CA GLY A 13 1.34 20.32 1.22
C GLY A 13 0.79 19.37 0.17
N GLN A 14 1.69 18.74 -0.57
CA GLN A 14 1.32 17.89 -1.71
C GLN A 14 2.25 16.68 -1.86
N TYR A 15 1.68 15.56 -2.29
CA TYR A 15 2.46 14.44 -2.82
C TYR A 15 2.67 14.63 -4.31
N SER A 16 3.92 14.48 -4.76
CA SER A 16 4.22 14.32 -6.18
C SER A 16 3.66 12.97 -6.67
N GLY A 17 3.00 12.96 -7.82
CA GLY A 17 2.28 11.76 -8.28
C GLY A 17 1.43 12.02 -9.51
N GLY A 18 1.05 10.94 -10.16
CA GLY A 18 0.10 10.93 -11.27
C GLY A 18 -1.31 11.12 -10.74
N THR A 19 -2.04 12.04 -11.36
CA THR A 19 -3.47 12.20 -11.11
C THR A 19 -4.23 11.26 -12.03
N GLU A 20 -5.05 10.39 -11.43
CA GLU A 20 -5.98 9.53 -12.14
C GLU A 20 -7.25 10.29 -12.51
N LYS A 21 -7.79 11.04 -11.54
CA LYS A 21 -9.07 11.71 -11.68
C LYS A 21 -9.09 13.01 -10.91
N THR A 22 -9.56 14.07 -11.55
CA THR A 22 -9.87 15.34 -10.88
C THR A 22 -11.38 15.40 -10.62
N LEU A 23 -11.74 15.78 -9.40
CA LEU A 23 -13.10 16.08 -8.99
C LEU A 23 -13.21 17.59 -8.76
N GLU A 24 -14.28 18.16 -9.29
CA GLU A 24 -14.60 19.58 -9.19
C GLU A 24 -15.67 19.80 -8.11
N ASN A 25 -15.73 21.01 -7.54
CA ASN A 25 -16.72 21.41 -6.53
C ASN A 25 -16.70 20.55 -5.26
N ILE A 26 -15.51 20.12 -4.84
CA ILE A 26 -15.29 19.41 -3.58
C ILE A 26 -15.11 20.45 -2.47
N ALA A 27 -16.08 20.54 -1.56
CA ALA A 27 -16.11 21.58 -0.53
C ALA A 27 -15.16 21.30 0.65
N THR A 28 -14.78 20.04 0.88
CA THR A 28 -13.94 19.68 2.01
C THR A 28 -12.86 18.66 1.64
N VAL A 29 -11.75 18.70 2.36
CA VAL A 29 -10.70 17.68 2.25
C VAL A 29 -11.21 16.28 2.63
N GLN A 30 -12.19 16.20 3.52
CA GLN A 30 -12.79 14.93 3.96
C GLN A 30 -13.55 14.25 2.82
N ASP A 31 -14.25 15.02 1.98
CA ASP A 31 -14.94 14.50 0.79
C ASP A 31 -13.95 14.01 -0.26
N CYS A 32 -12.82 14.72 -0.43
CA CYS A 32 -11.72 14.32 -1.28
C CYS A 32 -11.12 12.97 -0.83
N MET A 33 -10.85 12.85 0.47
CA MET A 33 -10.35 11.62 1.09
C MET A 33 -11.32 10.46 0.93
N THR A 34 -12.60 10.67 1.20
CA THR A 34 -13.65 9.65 1.05
C THR A 34 -13.77 9.18 -0.39
N SER A 35 -13.61 10.09 -1.34
CA SER A 35 -13.61 9.76 -2.77
C SER A 35 -12.41 8.89 -3.16
N CYS A 36 -11.24 9.14 -2.59
CA CYS A 36 -10.07 8.29 -2.78
C CYS A 36 -10.25 6.89 -2.16
N ASP A 37 -10.79 6.83 -0.94
CA ASP A 37 -11.10 5.57 -0.27
C ASP A 37 -12.04 4.67 -1.10
N ASN A 38 -13.00 5.27 -1.82
CA ASN A 38 -13.94 4.55 -2.69
C ASN A 38 -13.36 4.14 -4.05
N LEU A 39 -12.19 4.64 -4.45
CA LEU A 39 -11.55 4.33 -5.73
C LEU A 39 -10.39 3.37 -5.54
N ASN A 40 -10.51 2.12 -5.97
CA ASN A 40 -9.50 1.06 -5.74
C ASN A 40 -8.08 1.39 -6.21
N ILE A 41 -7.95 2.24 -7.22
CA ILE A 41 -6.68 2.67 -7.78
C ILE A 41 -6.16 3.99 -7.21
N CYS A 42 -6.83 4.56 -6.21
CA CYS A 42 -6.40 5.78 -5.55
C CYS A 42 -5.47 5.47 -4.37
N PHE A 43 -4.22 5.92 -4.48
CA PHE A 43 -3.18 5.71 -3.48
C PHE A 43 -2.83 7.00 -2.72
N GLY A 44 -3.41 8.12 -3.12
CA GLY A 44 -3.35 9.38 -2.40
C GLY A 44 -4.26 10.41 -3.04
N TYR A 45 -4.41 11.55 -2.38
CA TYR A 45 -5.19 12.65 -2.90
C TYR A 45 -4.52 13.97 -2.60
N LEU A 46 -4.86 14.96 -3.42
CA LEU A 46 -4.48 16.35 -3.25
C LEU A 46 -5.76 17.20 -3.30
N TYR A 47 -6.01 17.97 -2.26
CA TYR A 47 -7.16 18.87 -2.17
C TYR A 47 -6.69 20.32 -2.25
N SER A 48 -7.25 21.10 -3.18
CA SER A 48 -7.09 22.55 -3.24
C SER A 48 -8.33 23.20 -2.60
N PRO A 49 -8.18 23.83 -1.42
CA PRO A 49 -9.27 24.58 -0.79
C PRO A 49 -9.70 25.77 -1.64
N ASP A 50 -8.74 26.47 -2.25
CA ASP A 50 -8.98 27.70 -3.01
C ASP A 50 -9.77 27.43 -4.31
N GLU A 51 -9.45 26.34 -5.00
CA GLU A 51 -10.14 25.95 -6.23
C GLU A 51 -11.33 25.01 -6.00
N THR A 52 -11.53 24.53 -4.76
CA THR A 52 -12.49 23.47 -4.42
C THR A 52 -12.32 22.21 -5.29
N LYS A 53 -11.06 21.86 -5.58
CA LYS A 53 -10.71 20.72 -6.44
C LYS A 53 -10.05 19.61 -5.65
N CYS A 54 -10.28 18.38 -6.08
CA CYS A 54 -9.66 17.18 -5.53
C CYS A 54 -9.01 16.36 -6.66
N TYR A 55 -7.70 16.14 -6.55
CA TYR A 55 -6.95 15.32 -7.48
C TYR A 55 -6.69 13.96 -6.82
N LEU A 56 -7.37 12.93 -7.31
CA LEU A 56 -7.18 11.54 -6.89
C LEU A 56 -5.96 10.98 -7.62
N GLN A 57 -4.97 10.52 -6.87
CA GLN A 57 -3.68 10.09 -7.40
C GLN A 57 -3.59 8.57 -7.46
N ASN A 58 -3.14 8.03 -8.60
CA ASN A 58 -2.86 6.59 -8.77
C ASN A 58 -1.43 6.19 -8.38
N ASN A 59 -0.63 7.15 -7.95
CA ASN A 59 0.63 6.91 -7.26
C ASN A 59 1.00 8.14 -6.43
N VAL A 60 1.70 7.91 -5.34
CA VAL A 60 2.26 8.97 -4.48
C VAL A 60 3.75 8.71 -4.28
N ASN A 61 4.54 9.77 -4.43
CA ASN A 61 5.99 9.74 -4.30
C ASN A 61 6.41 10.65 -3.13
N GLU A 62 7.28 11.62 -3.39
CA GLU A 62 7.79 12.55 -2.39
C GLU A 62 6.71 13.54 -1.95
N PHE A 63 6.69 13.82 -0.65
CA PHE A 63 5.85 14.85 -0.05
C PHE A 63 6.62 16.18 0.01
N ILE A 64 5.97 17.25 -0.43
CA ILE A 64 6.47 18.61 -0.36
C ILE A 64 5.52 19.37 0.55
N ALA A 65 6.04 19.85 1.68
CA ALA A 65 5.29 20.72 2.58
C ALA A 65 5.03 22.07 1.90
N GLY A 66 3.86 22.64 2.13
CA GLY A 66 3.50 23.94 1.59
C GLY A 66 2.07 24.31 1.92
N ASP A 67 1.75 25.59 1.74
CA ASP A 67 0.42 26.12 1.93
C ASP A 67 -0.31 26.17 0.57
N GLY A 68 -1.62 25.94 0.57
CA GLY A 68 -2.47 25.97 -0.64
C GLY A 68 -3.01 24.61 -1.08
N PHE A 69 -2.42 23.52 -0.59
CA PHE A 69 -2.97 22.18 -0.76
C PHE A 69 -3.01 21.39 0.55
N LYS A 70 -3.96 20.47 0.63
CA LYS A 70 -4.05 19.46 1.68
C LYS A 70 -3.99 18.09 1.04
N ALA A 71 -3.00 17.28 1.41
CA ALA A 71 -2.78 15.98 0.80
C ALA A 71 -2.77 14.84 1.82
N GLY A 72 -3.18 13.67 1.36
CA GLY A 72 -3.14 12.44 2.14
C GLY A 72 -2.58 11.28 1.32
N SER A 73 -1.82 10.41 1.98
CA SER A 73 -1.38 9.14 1.41
C SER A 73 -2.29 8.03 1.92
N CYS A 74 -2.75 7.20 0.99
CA CYS A 74 -3.62 6.06 1.24
C CYS A 74 -2.84 4.76 0.95
N MET A 75 -1.52 4.81 1.16
CA MET A 75 -0.63 3.66 1.02
C MET A 75 -0.22 3.14 2.40
N ALA A 76 -0.25 1.83 2.56
CA ALA A 76 0.34 1.22 3.74
C ALA A 76 1.85 1.50 3.77
N PRO A 77 2.45 1.77 4.94
CA PRO A 77 3.88 2.00 5.04
C PRO A 77 4.66 0.83 4.43
N GLN A 78 5.38 1.13 3.36
CA GLN A 78 6.18 0.13 2.64
C GLN A 78 7.48 -0.10 3.42
N LYS A 79 7.50 -1.03 4.37
CA LYS A 79 8.77 -1.54 4.89
C LYS A 79 9.46 -2.31 3.76
N ARG A 80 10.53 -1.74 3.19
CA ARG A 80 11.43 -2.48 2.30
C ARG A 80 12.13 -3.56 3.12
N VAL A 81 11.56 -4.76 3.15
CA VAL A 81 12.25 -5.94 3.67
C VAL A 81 13.20 -6.41 2.57
N ARG A 82 14.52 -6.36 2.82
CA ARG A 82 15.49 -7.09 1.99
C ARG A 82 15.25 -8.58 2.27
N LEU A 83 14.57 -9.26 1.35
CA LEU A 83 14.54 -10.72 1.33
C LEU A 83 15.93 -11.19 0.92
N ALA A 84 16.71 -11.69 1.87
CA ALA A 84 17.90 -12.45 1.54
C ALA A 84 17.45 -13.80 0.97
N ASP A 85 17.85 -14.05 -0.28
CA ASP A 85 17.82 -15.32 -1.01
C ASP A 85 16.47 -15.84 -1.54
N PRO A 86 16.46 -16.46 -2.74
CA PRO A 86 15.26 -16.99 -3.35
C PRO A 86 14.71 -18.19 -2.55
N ILE A 87 13.43 -18.12 -2.23
CA ILE A 87 12.67 -19.19 -1.59
C ILE A 87 12.69 -20.43 -2.50
N LYS A 88 13.31 -21.52 -2.04
CA LYS A 88 13.26 -22.83 -2.71
C LYS A 88 12.05 -23.60 -2.21
N ILE A 89 11.04 -23.75 -3.08
CA ILE A 89 9.86 -24.59 -2.83
C ILE A 89 10.22 -26.02 -3.26
N PHE A 90 10.05 -26.98 -2.36
CA PHE A 90 10.21 -28.41 -2.66
C PHE A 90 8.82 -29.05 -2.81
N ARG A 91 8.70 -30.01 -3.74
CA ARG A 91 7.50 -30.82 -3.88
C ARG A 91 7.45 -31.88 -2.77
N GLU A 92 6.25 -32.30 -2.39
CA GLU A 92 6.00 -33.26 -1.30
C GLU A 92 6.68 -34.62 -1.56
N ASP A 93 6.68 -35.07 -2.82
CA ASP A 93 7.40 -36.26 -3.29
C ASP A 93 8.93 -36.20 -3.04
N SER A 94 9.49 -35.00 -2.96
CA SER A 94 10.91 -34.76 -2.71
C SER A 94 11.25 -34.81 -1.21
N LEU A 95 10.25 -34.75 -0.32
CA LEU A 95 10.43 -34.90 1.12
C LEU A 95 10.42 -36.38 1.53
N ASP A 96 9.72 -37.24 0.80
CA ASP A 96 9.51 -38.65 1.19
C ASP A 96 10.78 -39.51 1.20
N GLY A 97 11.82 -39.11 0.46
CA GLY A 97 13.14 -39.74 0.50
C GLY A 97 14.05 -39.28 1.65
N HIS A 98 13.60 -38.38 2.52
CA HIS A 98 14.42 -37.81 3.59
C HIS A 98 14.06 -38.30 4.99
N ASN A 99 15.08 -38.43 5.84
CA ASN A 99 14.89 -38.86 7.22
C ASN A 99 14.13 -37.81 8.05
N GLN A 100 13.54 -38.25 9.15
CA GLN A 100 12.66 -37.42 9.97
C GLN A 100 13.33 -36.11 10.43
N LYS A 101 14.62 -36.17 10.81
CA LYS A 101 15.38 -34.98 11.22
C LYS A 101 15.52 -33.92 10.11
N ARG A 102 15.59 -34.34 8.84
CA ARG A 102 15.58 -33.44 7.68
C ARG A 102 14.17 -32.94 7.35
N LYS A 103 13.16 -33.78 7.49
CA LYS A 103 11.75 -33.38 7.36
C LYS A 103 11.39 -32.31 8.39
N ASP A 104 11.76 -32.51 9.65
CA ASP A 104 11.51 -31.57 10.75
C ASP A 104 12.23 -30.22 10.55
N HIS A 105 13.41 -30.22 9.93
CA HIS A 105 14.13 -28.99 9.55
C HIS A 105 13.45 -28.24 8.39
N CYS A 106 12.83 -28.93 7.44
CA CYS A 106 12.03 -28.30 6.38
C CYS A 106 10.67 -27.80 6.89
N VAL A 107 10.05 -28.52 7.83
CA VAL A 107 8.76 -28.17 8.42
C VAL A 107 8.86 -27.01 9.41
N SER A 108 9.95 -26.93 10.19
CA SER A 108 10.20 -25.78 11.08
C SER A 108 10.39 -24.46 10.32
N ALA A 109 10.93 -24.52 9.10
CA ALA A 109 10.99 -23.37 8.19
C ALA A 109 9.60 -22.93 7.67
N LEU A 110 8.64 -23.86 7.54
CA LEU A 110 7.25 -23.56 7.18
C LEU A 110 6.46 -22.97 8.36
N THR A 111 6.75 -23.37 9.61
CA THR A 111 6.00 -22.96 10.81
C THR A 111 6.37 -21.59 11.36
N LEU A 112 7.42 -20.94 10.84
CA LEU A 112 7.71 -19.53 11.09
C LEU A 112 6.82 -18.56 10.27
N TYR A 113 5.89 -19.08 9.46
CA TYR A 113 4.86 -18.31 8.78
C TYR A 113 3.49 -18.46 9.49
N PRO A 114 3.11 -17.54 10.40
CA PRO A 114 1.72 -17.41 10.79
C PRO A 114 1.01 -16.60 9.70
N GLY A 115 0.50 -17.27 8.66
CA GLY A 115 -0.28 -16.55 7.63
C GLY A 115 -0.66 -17.32 6.37
N LEU A 116 -0.30 -18.59 6.21
CA LEU A 116 -0.88 -19.45 5.16
C LEU A 116 -2.30 -19.89 5.56
N ASN A 117 -3.18 -18.90 5.73
CA ASN A 117 -4.62 -19.10 5.66
C ASN A 117 -5.29 -17.76 5.37
N LYS A 118 -5.56 -17.57 4.08
CA LYS A 118 -6.89 -17.27 3.50
C LYS A 118 -6.88 -16.04 2.58
N VAL A 119 -7.23 -16.38 1.33
CA VAL A 119 -8.10 -15.67 0.37
C VAL A 119 -7.64 -14.31 -0.11
#